data_AF-A0A5S5CQS9-F1
#
_entry.id   AF-A0A5S5CQS9-F1
#
_cell.length_a   1.000
_cell.length_b   1.000
_cell.length_c   1.000
_cell.angle_alpha   90.00
_cell.angle_beta   90.00
_cell.angle_gamma   90.00
#
_symmetry.space_group_name_H-M   'P 1'
#
loop_
_entity.id
_entity.type
_entity.pdbx_description
1 polymer ?
#
loop_
_entity_poly.entity_id
_entity_poly.type
_entity_poly.pdbx_seq_one_letter_code
_entity_poly.pdbx_strand_id
1 'polypeptide(L)'
;MPRDVEEQVALGAQLVEERLSLGDQVHEPRPIDHLAGFRSRRAATAAGEELVAAGYRIDGLRRRLLTVWLEFSAMTAVDSATAAAFTREVVGIVDRHGGTYDGWGGFLVAADDEAGAGS
;
A
#
# COMPACT_ATOMS: atom_id res chain seq x y z
N MET A 1 -12.67 -11.13 -8.80
CA MET A 1 -13.36 -9.88 -9.20
C MET A 1 -12.56 -8.73 -8.62
N PRO A 2 -12.42 -7.60 -9.33
CA PRO A 2 -11.90 -6.39 -8.69
C PRO A 2 -12.82 -6.05 -7.50
N ARG A 3 -12.23 -5.76 -6.34
CA ARG A 3 -12.98 -5.27 -5.18
C ARG A 3 -13.34 -3.81 -5.42
N ASP A 4 -14.50 -3.41 -4.92
CA ASP A 4 -14.88 -2.01 -4.92
C ASP A 4 -13.91 -1.17 -4.05
N VAL A 5 -13.73 0.10 -4.39
CA VAL A 5 -12.81 0.97 -3.65
C VAL A 5 -13.21 1.12 -2.18
N GLU A 6 -14.50 1.17 -1.87
CA GLU A 6 -14.98 1.28 -0.48
C GLU A 6 -14.82 -0.05 0.27
N GLU A 7 -14.86 -1.19 -0.42
CA GLU A 7 -14.49 -2.49 0.16
C GLU A 7 -12.99 -2.51 0.53
N GLN A 8 -12.11 -2.00 -0.34
CA GLN A 8 -10.67 -1.89 -0.04
C GLN A 8 -10.40 -0.94 1.14
N VAL A 9 -11.12 0.17 1.23
CA VAL A 9 -11.03 1.09 2.37
C VAL A 9 -11.50 0.42 3.67
N ALA A 10 -12.60 -0.31 3.64
CA ALA A 10 -13.12 -1.02 4.81
C ALA A 10 -12.14 -2.10 5.31
N LEU A 11 -11.53 -2.87 4.39
CA LEU A 11 -10.47 -3.83 4.74
C LEU A 11 -9.24 -3.13 5.32
N GLY A 12 -8.86 -1.98 4.75
CA GLY A 12 -7.79 -1.15 5.30
C GLY A 12 -8.07 -0.69 6.74
N ALA A 13 -9.30 -0.26 7.03
CA ALA A 13 -9.69 0.13 8.39
C ALA A 13 -9.58 -1.03 9.39
N GLN A 14 -10.05 -2.23 9.01
CA GLN A 14 -9.92 -3.44 9.84
C GLN A 14 -8.45 -3.77 10.14
N LEU A 15 -7.58 -3.66 9.13
CA LEU A 15 -6.15 -3.89 9.32
C LEU A 15 -5.53 -2.86 10.28
N VAL A 16 -5.91 -1.59 10.19
CA VAL A 16 -5.44 -0.55 11.11
C VAL A 16 -5.89 -0.82 12.54
N GLU A 17 -7.14 -1.24 12.74
CA GLU A 17 -7.66 -1.63 14.06
C GLU A 17 -6.91 -2.83 14.65
N GLU A 18 -6.64 -3.85 13.83
CA GLU A 18 -5.83 -5.01 14.23
C GLU A 18 -4.42 -4.56 14.65
N ARG A 19 -3.76 -3.72 13.85
CA ARG A 19 -2.42 -3.19 14.16
C ARG A 19 -2.39 -2.40 15.47
N LEU A 20 -3.38 -1.55 15.70
CA LEU A 20 -3.53 -0.83 16.98
C LEU A 20 -3.65 -1.78 18.16
N SER A 21 -4.40 -2.88 18.01
CA SER A 21 -4.51 -3.92 19.06
C SER A 21 -3.19 -4.63 19.36
N LEU A 22 -2.27 -4.64 18.39
CA LEU A 22 -0.92 -5.19 18.50
C LEU A 22 0.12 -4.16 18.99
N GLY A 23 -0.31 -2.94 19.34
CA GLY A 23 0.55 -1.88 19.86
C GLY A 23 1.29 -1.08 18.78
N ASP A 24 0.82 -1.11 17.53
CA ASP A 24 1.44 -0.40 16.43
C ASP A 24 1.34 1.13 16.57
N GLN A 25 2.45 1.83 16.33
CA GLN A 25 2.52 3.29 16.27
C GLN A 25 2.01 3.84 14.93
N VAL A 26 0.73 3.69 14.63
CA VAL A 26 0.15 3.92 13.28
C VAL A 26 0.39 5.31 12.68
N HIS A 27 0.74 6.31 13.50
CA HIS A 27 1.10 7.66 13.03
C HIS A 27 2.56 7.78 12.59
N GLU A 28 3.43 6.84 12.94
CA GLU A 28 4.83 6.84 12.55
C GLU A 28 5.02 6.46 11.06
N PRO A 29 5.66 7.33 10.26
CA PRO A 29 5.93 7.06 8.86
C PRO A 29 6.82 5.83 8.68
N ARG A 30 6.41 4.95 7.77
CA ARG A 30 7.10 3.68 7.49
C ARG A 30 6.91 3.27 6.03
N PRO A 31 7.72 2.32 5.50
CA PRO A 31 7.47 1.80 4.17
C PRO A 31 6.18 0.98 4.18
N ILE A 32 5.24 1.39 3.33
CA ILE A 32 4.01 0.65 3.05
C ILE A 32 4.11 0.11 1.64
N ASP A 33 4.02 -1.22 1.53
CA ASP A 33 4.10 -1.95 0.29
C ASP A 33 2.70 -2.11 -0.30
N HIS A 34 2.61 -1.99 -1.62
CA HIS A 34 1.39 -2.12 -2.41
C HIS A 34 1.60 -3.14 -3.52
N LEU A 35 0.51 -3.81 -3.89
CA LEU A 35 0.52 -4.77 -5.00
C LEU A 35 -0.67 -4.51 -5.95
N ALA A 36 -0.37 -4.45 -7.25
CA ALA A 36 -1.37 -4.34 -8.29
C ALA A 36 -1.10 -5.31 -9.45
N GLY A 37 -2.15 -5.90 -9.99
CA GLY A 37 -2.10 -6.82 -11.12
C GLY A 37 -2.64 -6.20 -12.42
N PHE A 38 -1.94 -6.42 -13.53
CA PHE A 38 -2.33 -5.93 -14.86
C PHE A 38 -2.31 -7.06 -15.89
N ARG A 39 -3.10 -6.91 -16.96
CA ARG A 39 -3.11 -7.86 -18.09
C ARG A 39 -1.90 -7.71 -19.03
N SER A 40 -1.19 -6.58 -18.98
CA SER A 40 -0.06 -6.31 -19.86
C SER A 40 1.02 -5.49 -19.17
N ARG A 41 2.26 -5.66 -19.64
CA ARG A 41 3.40 -4.89 -19.16
C ARG A 41 3.26 -3.40 -19.47
N ARG A 42 2.70 -3.06 -20.63
CA ARG A 42 2.45 -1.67 -21.04
C ARG A 42 1.53 -0.96 -20.06
N ALA A 43 0.43 -1.59 -19.66
CA ALA A 43 -0.50 -1.03 -18.67
C ALA A 43 0.15 -0.85 -17.30
N ALA A 44 0.89 -1.88 -16.83
CA ALA A 44 1.61 -1.80 -15.57
C ALA A 44 2.68 -0.70 -15.56
N THR A 45 3.40 -0.50 -16.67
CA THR A 45 4.39 0.58 -16.79
C THR A 45 3.74 1.95 -16.78
N ALA A 46 2.63 2.16 -17.51
CA ALA A 46 1.91 3.43 -17.51
C ALA A 46 1.34 3.79 -16.12
N ALA A 47 0.78 2.79 -15.42
CA ALA A 47 0.37 2.96 -14.03
C ALA A 47 1.55 3.29 -13.11
N GLY A 48 2.69 2.61 -13.32
CA GLY A 48 3.92 2.86 -12.57
C GLY A 48 4.44 4.29 -12.73
N GLU A 49 4.39 4.86 -13.94
CA GLU A 49 4.78 6.25 -14.20
C GLU A 49 3.88 7.24 -13.44
N GLU A 50 2.57 7.01 -13.40
CA GLU A 50 1.63 7.84 -12.65
C GLU A 50 1.80 7.69 -11.13
N LEU A 51 2.04 6.46 -10.65
CA LEU A 51 2.37 6.20 -9.24
C LEU A 51 3.66 6.92 -8.82
N VAL A 52 4.69 6.92 -9.66
CA VAL A 52 5.92 7.69 -9.41
C VAL A 52 5.64 9.19 -9.34
N ALA A 53 4.81 9.71 -10.24
CA ALA A 53 4.41 11.12 -10.19
C ALA A 53 3.61 11.47 -8.92
N ALA A 54 2.89 10.51 -8.34
CA ALA A 54 2.17 10.64 -7.07
C ALA A 54 3.06 10.44 -5.83
N GLY A 55 4.35 10.10 -6.00
CA GLY A 55 5.32 9.98 -4.89
C GLY A 55 5.59 8.55 -4.43
N TYR A 56 5.09 7.53 -5.14
CA TYR A 56 5.44 6.14 -4.88
C TYR A 56 6.77 5.75 -5.53
N ARG A 57 7.45 4.78 -4.93
CA ARG A 57 8.62 4.11 -5.52
C ARG A 57 8.17 2.80 -6.14
N ILE A 58 8.60 2.50 -7.37
CA ILE A 58 8.39 1.18 -7.97
C ILE A 58 9.49 0.23 -7.47
N ASP A 59 9.08 -0.84 -6.81
CA ASP A 59 9.98 -1.84 -6.23
C ASP A 59 10.16 -3.06 -7.14
N GLY A 60 9.16 -3.35 -7.99
CA GLY A 60 9.21 -4.52 -8.84
C GLY A 60 8.16 -4.57 -9.94
N LEU A 61 8.52 -5.20 -11.05
CA LEU A 61 7.62 -5.51 -12.15
C LEU A 61 7.88 -6.94 -12.64
N ARG A 62 6.97 -7.86 -12.33
CA ARG A 62 7.15 -9.29 -12.65
C ARG A 62 5.92 -9.90 -13.31
N ARG A 63 6.14 -10.75 -14.32
CA ARG A 63 5.06 -11.53 -14.93
C ARG A 63 4.95 -12.88 -14.24
N ARG A 64 3.75 -13.25 -13.79
CA ARG A 64 3.40 -14.60 -13.35
C ARG A 64 2.12 -15.04 -14.05
N LEU A 65 2.20 -16.12 -14.82
CA LEU A 65 1.11 -16.60 -15.67
C LEU A 65 0.59 -15.49 -16.61
N LEU A 66 -0.69 -15.17 -16.50
CA LEU A 66 -1.39 -14.16 -17.31
C LEU A 66 -1.38 -12.77 -16.67
N THR A 67 -0.79 -12.61 -15.48
CA THR A 67 -0.78 -11.34 -14.74
C THR A 67 0.62 -10.74 -14.71
N VAL A 68 0.70 -9.43 -14.93
CA VAL A 68 1.88 -8.61 -14.67
C VAL A 68 1.65 -7.91 -13.34
N TRP A 69 2.47 -8.27 -12.35
CA TRP A 69 2.43 -7.72 -11.00
C TRP A 69 3.38 -6.52 -10.90
N LEU A 70 2.83 -5.41 -10.41
CA LEU A 70 3.55 -4.20 -10.06
C LEU A 70 3.61 -4.09 -8.53
N GLU A 71 4.82 -4.06 -7.99
CA GLU A 71 5.11 -3.79 -6.57
C GLU A 71 5.64 -2.37 -6.44
N PHE A 72 5.12 -1.64 -5.47
CA PHE A 72 5.48 -0.26 -5.22
C PHE A 72 5.24 0.10 -3.76
N SER A 73 5.92 1.12 -3.26
CA SER A 73 5.86 1.51 -1.85
C SER A 73 5.91 3.02 -1.66
N ALA A 74 5.46 3.48 -0.50
CA ALA A 74 5.63 4.86 -0.04
C ALA A 74 5.98 4.90 1.44
N MET A 75 6.72 5.94 1.86
CA MET A 75 6.92 6.25 3.27
C MET A 75 5.72 7.04 3.78
N THR A 76 4.85 6.42 4.56
CA THR A 76 3.61 7.03 5.04
C THR A 76 3.21 6.50 6.41
N ALA A 77 2.43 7.29 7.14
CA ALA A 77 1.64 6.80 8.26
C ALA A 77 0.54 5.85 7.77
N VAL A 78 -0.02 5.06 8.69
CA VAL A 78 -1.09 4.09 8.44
C VAL A 78 -2.26 4.26 9.41
N ASP A 79 -2.47 5.46 9.93
CA ASP A 79 -3.75 5.76 10.59
C ASP A 79 -4.92 5.63 9.60
N SER A 80 -6.14 5.45 10.11
CA SER A 80 -7.30 5.13 9.28
C SER A 80 -7.58 6.18 8.20
N ALA A 81 -7.32 7.47 8.47
CA ALA A 81 -7.55 8.53 7.49
C ALA A 81 -6.51 8.47 6.36
N THR A 82 -5.23 8.34 6.73
CA THR A 82 -4.14 8.19 5.76
C THR A 82 -4.30 6.91 4.93
N ALA A 83 -4.65 5.79 5.57
CA ALA A 83 -4.91 4.52 4.90
C ALA A 83 -6.05 4.58 3.89
N ALA A 84 -7.15 5.24 4.27
CA ALA A 84 -8.28 5.43 3.36
C ALA A 84 -7.92 6.36 2.19
N ALA A 85 -7.13 7.42 2.43
CA ALA A 85 -6.72 8.37 1.41
C ALA A 85 -5.83 7.71 0.35
N PHE A 86 -4.73 7.07 0.76
CA PHE A 86 -3.84 6.42 -0.20
C PHE A 86 -4.54 5.24 -0.90
N THR A 87 -5.46 4.54 -0.23
CA THR A 87 -6.17 3.42 -0.86
C THR A 87 -7.03 3.91 -2.01
N ARG A 88 -7.77 5.01 -1.83
CA ARG A 88 -8.58 5.60 -2.91
C ARG A 88 -7.72 6.13 -4.06
N GLU A 89 -6.61 6.78 -3.75
CA GLU A 89 -5.68 7.28 -4.76
C GLU A 89 -5.11 6.14 -5.60
N VAL A 90 -4.55 5.11 -4.94
CA VAL A 90 -3.92 3.96 -5.59
C VAL A 90 -4.92 3.18 -6.43
N VAL A 91 -6.11 2.87 -5.88
CA VAL A 91 -7.17 2.20 -6.65
C VAL A 91 -7.54 3.04 -7.87
N GLY A 92 -7.71 4.36 -7.70
CA GLY A 92 -8.03 5.26 -8.80
C GLY A 92 -6.97 5.23 -9.91
N ILE A 93 -5.68 5.25 -9.58
CA ILE A 93 -4.59 5.15 -10.56
C ILE A 93 -4.62 3.78 -11.23
N VAL A 94 -4.64 2.70 -10.44
CA VAL A 94 -4.60 1.32 -10.97
C VAL A 94 -5.78 1.04 -11.91
N ASP A 95 -6.99 1.49 -11.56
CA ASP A 95 -8.20 1.28 -12.36
C ASP A 95 -8.18 2.07 -13.67
N ARG A 96 -7.65 3.31 -13.68
CA ARG A 96 -7.47 4.10 -14.92
C ARG A 96 -6.63 3.37 -15.96
N HIS A 97 -5.68 2.54 -15.51
CA HIS A 97 -4.82 1.73 -16.37
C HIS A 97 -5.31 0.29 -16.55
N GLY A 98 -6.54 -0.03 -16.10
CA GLY A 98 -7.17 -1.34 -16.25
C GLY A 98 -6.51 -2.44 -15.42
N GLY A 99 -5.88 -2.07 -14.31
CA GLY A 99 -5.32 -2.99 -13.34
C GLY A 99 -6.36 -3.46 -12.32
N THR A 100 -5.89 -4.19 -11.32
CA THR A 100 -6.66 -4.56 -10.14
C THR A 100 -5.74 -4.44 -8.94
N TYR A 101 -6.16 -3.62 -7.97
CA TYR A 101 -5.43 -3.45 -6.73
C TYR A 101 -5.65 -4.65 -5.81
N ASP A 102 -4.57 -5.24 -5.32
CA ASP A 102 -4.59 -6.44 -4.48
C ASP A 102 -4.64 -6.07 -2.99
N GLY A 103 -4.01 -4.95 -2.63
CA GLY A 103 -4.00 -4.41 -1.28
C GLY A 103 -2.65 -3.78 -0.93
N TRP A 104 -2.50 -3.47 0.35
CA TRP A 104 -1.28 -2.94 0.94
C TRP A 104 -0.91 -3.67 2.24
N GLY A 105 0.35 -3.55 2.63
CA GLY A 105 0.91 -4.12 3.84
C GLY A 105 2.16 -3.40 4.29
N GLY A 106 2.69 -3.79 5.44
CA GLY A 106 3.91 -3.19 6.01
C GLY A 106 4.15 -3.70 7.42
N PHE A 107 5.36 -3.50 7.92
CA PHE A 107 5.74 -3.93 9.27
C PHE A 107 5.10 -3.03 10.34
N LEU A 108 4.87 -3.61 11.52
CA LEU A 108 4.49 -2.86 12.72
C LEU A 108 5.68 -2.02 13.19
N VAL A 109 5.40 -0.84 13.72
CA VAL A 109 6.38 -0.02 14.44
C VAL A 109 6.05 -0.15 15.91
N ALA A 110 6.95 -0.81 16.65
CA ALA A 110 6.88 -0.83 18.09
C ALA A 110 7.26 0.55 18.64
N ALA A 111 6.72 0.93 19.80
CA ALA A 111 7.37 1.99 20.58
C ALA A 111 8.76 1.48 20.94
N ASP A 112 9.81 2.24 20.62
CA ASP A 112 11.13 1.96 21.18
C ASP A 112 11.03 2.02 22.70
N ASP A 113 11.40 0.94 23.39
CA ASP A 113 11.63 0.96 24.83
C ASP A 113 12.86 1.85 25.09
N GLU A 114 12.65 3.16 25.23
CA GLU A 114 13.61 4.09 25.85
C GLU A 114 13.76 3.72 27.35
N ALA A 115 14.45 2.61 27.63
CA ALA A 115 14.88 2.22 28.96
C ALA A 115 16.04 1.22 28.88
N GLY A 116 17.28 1.70 28.66
CA GLY A 116 18.42 0.79 28.86
C GLY A 116 19.83 1.15 28.41
N ALA A 117 20.29 2.41 28.43
CA ALA A 117 21.71 2.76 28.59
C ALA A 117 21.86 4.29 28.67
N GLY A 118 22.38 4.92 29.72
CA GLY A 118 23.00 4.41 30.93
C GLY A 118 22.99 5.46 32.04
N SER A 119 22.98 4.96 33.27
CA SER A 119 23.55 5.65 34.43
C SER A 119 25.03 5.30 34.56
#